data_AF-A0A166Z3C4-F1
#
_entry.id   AF-A0A166Z3C4-F1
#
_cell.length_a   1.000
_cell.length_b   1.000
_cell.length_c   1.000
_cell.angle_alpha   90.00
_cell.angle_beta   90.00
_cell.angle_gamma   90.00
#
_symmetry.space_group_name_H-M   'P 1'
#
loop_
_entity.id
_entity.type
_entity.pdbx_description
1 polymer ?
#
loop_
_entity_poly.entity_id
_entity_poly.type
_entity_poly.pdbx_seq_one_letter_code
_entity_poly.pdbx_strand_id
1 'polypeptide(L)'
;MRLITAATSLVLLLGSAHGAALQTSNAQCRCRPNDPCWPSQSQWASLNASVSGNLVALRPVAHVCHDSGYDATACNASKALSESSVWRDQNPGAVQWTNWEAWSERNETCSFSLPRDVPCRQGRVPLFSVVAETAQHIQEAVRFAASHNIRLAIKNTGHCFLGRSSAPESLQIATYKMKKMEFVDDFVPEGSRNKSMGSALTLGAGVVLMDIYSETSKRNLTAVVGLSHTVGAAGGYIQGGGHSPLGPWKGMASDNALQFEVVTADGKLLVTNQYQNRDLFWALRGGGGGTFGVVVSVTIRTFPDVPSLALMSDIAFAGPADDRFWDVLAALHQRLPALADVGGSGYYVFLPNSVQNSTSTASINIVMFFPNKTDKVPIAKIADGFIQVARKSAPDANYTLQLAPTLGGSLAYELAKTPYDATGGTVILGSRLISRKLLSQKDGAQRLGKALRDIYEGSGNTGYTGHFIADGAVAKNAGKVDSALNPAWRKTITHIAFGRDWAPDATLAEQKAVQNKLTNVEVPILKALEKDMGAYLNEADAFEADFQESFWGDNYKRLYRIKQHTDPQGLFIARRGVGSEDWDAEGLCRVRKPSISDESRLQL
;
A
#
# COMPACT_ATOMS: atom_id res chain seq x y z
N MET A 1 83.01 9.93 13.64
CA MET A 1 84.04 10.27 14.65
C MET A 1 83.44 10.01 16.03
N ARG A 2 84.09 9.18 16.88
CA ARG A 2 83.58 8.61 18.16
C ARG A 2 82.42 7.61 17.99
N LEU A 3 82.41 6.32 18.39
CA LEU A 3 83.02 5.48 19.46
C LEU A 3 82.24 5.43 20.80
N ILE A 4 81.99 4.18 21.26
CA ILE A 4 81.85 3.66 22.65
C ILE A 4 80.54 4.01 23.42
N THR A 5 79.77 3.06 24.03
CA THR A 5 79.79 1.56 24.04
C THR A 5 78.41 0.92 24.35
N ALA A 6 78.28 -0.32 23.87
CA ALA A 6 77.48 -1.48 24.34
C ALA A 6 77.17 -1.64 25.85
N ALA A 7 76.03 -2.28 26.16
CA ALA A 7 75.96 -3.56 26.90
C ALA A 7 74.54 -4.21 26.91
N THR A 8 74.43 -5.45 26.38
CA THR A 8 73.65 -6.64 26.86
C THR A 8 72.22 -6.51 27.43
N SER A 9 71.28 -7.45 27.25
CA SER A 9 71.17 -8.69 26.43
C SER A 9 69.78 -9.29 26.66
N LEU A 10 69.10 -9.80 25.62
CA LEU A 10 68.57 -11.17 25.62
C LEU A 10 68.14 -11.65 24.22
N VAL A 11 68.18 -12.96 24.02
CA VAL A 11 67.96 -13.68 22.76
C VAL A 11 66.57 -14.32 22.81
N LEU A 12 65.76 -14.24 21.74
CA LEU A 12 65.34 -15.42 20.96
C LEU A 12 64.42 -15.11 19.77
N LEU A 13 64.41 -16.06 18.85
CA LEU A 13 63.92 -16.07 17.48
C LEU A 13 62.45 -15.67 17.26
N LEU A 14 62.23 -15.12 16.07
CA LEU A 14 60.92 -14.92 15.43
C LEU A 14 60.13 -16.24 15.29
N GLY A 15 59.04 -16.37 16.03
CA GLY A 15 57.97 -17.34 15.76
C GLY A 15 56.88 -16.69 14.90
N SER A 16 56.59 -17.27 13.73
CA SER A 16 55.56 -16.79 12.81
C SER A 16 54.14 -17.07 13.33
N ALA A 17 53.58 -16.13 14.10
CA ALA A 17 52.19 -16.17 14.52
C ALA A 17 51.27 -15.83 13.33
N HIS A 18 50.39 -16.78 12.96
CA HIS A 18 49.33 -16.52 12.00
C HIS A 18 48.35 -15.52 12.60
N GLY A 19 48.27 -14.32 12.03
CA GLY A 19 47.22 -13.35 12.35
C GLY A 19 45.88 -13.87 11.87
N ALA A 20 45.18 -14.63 12.71
CA ALA A 20 43.78 -14.95 12.51
C ALA A 20 43.00 -13.63 12.52
N ALA A 21 42.64 -13.15 11.32
CA ALA A 21 41.78 -11.99 11.18
C ALA A 21 40.46 -12.29 11.91
N LEU A 22 40.19 -11.51 12.95
CA LEU A 22 38.95 -11.59 13.73
C LEU A 22 37.78 -11.46 12.75
N GLN A 23 37.04 -12.55 12.55
CA GLN A 23 35.78 -12.53 11.83
C GLN A 23 34.82 -11.60 12.57
N THR A 24 34.66 -10.38 12.04
CA THR A 24 33.63 -9.45 12.49
C THR A 24 32.28 -10.14 12.32
N SER A 25 31.61 -10.37 13.44
CA SER A 25 30.42 -11.23 13.58
C SER A 25 29.45 -11.18 12.40
N ASN A 26 29.24 -12.33 11.74
CA ASN A 26 28.27 -12.50 10.65
C ASN A 26 26.90 -11.92 11.03
N ALA A 27 26.44 -10.92 10.27
CA ALA A 27 25.02 -10.65 10.18
C ALA A 27 24.33 -11.88 9.58
N GLN A 28 23.23 -12.35 10.18
CA GLN A 28 22.45 -13.43 9.60
C GLN A 28 21.70 -12.90 8.37
N CYS A 29 22.18 -13.30 7.19
CA CYS A 29 21.54 -13.00 5.91
C CYS A 29 20.70 -14.18 5.40
N ARG A 30 19.73 -13.88 4.54
CA ARG A 30 19.04 -14.84 3.68
C ARG A 30 20.01 -15.46 2.70
N CYS A 31 19.75 -16.71 2.33
CA CYS A 31 20.51 -17.39 1.31
C CYS A 31 20.23 -16.78 -0.07
N ARG A 32 21.29 -16.48 -0.82
CA ARG A 32 21.26 -15.78 -2.12
C ARG A 32 21.62 -16.73 -3.27
N PRO A 33 21.30 -16.41 -4.54
CA PRO A 33 21.46 -17.32 -5.68
C PRO A 33 22.88 -17.85 -5.94
N ASN A 34 23.91 -17.12 -5.49
CA ASN A 34 25.31 -17.48 -5.65
C ASN A 34 25.92 -18.11 -4.39
N ASP A 35 25.14 -18.28 -3.32
CA ASP A 35 25.61 -18.84 -2.05
C ASP A 35 25.52 -20.38 -2.07
N PRO A 36 26.44 -21.11 -1.40
CA PRO A 36 26.41 -22.58 -1.34
C PRO A 36 25.15 -23.19 -0.70
N CYS A 37 24.35 -22.39 0.00
CA CYS A 37 23.08 -22.82 0.60
C CYS A 37 21.89 -22.78 -0.37
N TRP A 38 22.06 -22.19 -1.57
CA TRP A 38 20.94 -21.98 -2.49
C TRP A 38 20.40 -23.33 -2.97
N PRO A 39 19.07 -23.53 -3.07
CA PRO A 39 18.55 -24.85 -3.42
C PRO A 39 19.03 -25.26 -4.81
N SER A 40 19.47 -26.52 -4.88
CA SER A 40 19.80 -27.20 -6.11
C SER A 40 18.57 -27.37 -7.02
N GLN A 41 18.81 -27.63 -8.30
CA GLN A 41 17.74 -27.83 -9.29
C GLN A 41 16.76 -28.95 -8.88
N SER A 42 17.24 -30.02 -8.23
CA SER A 42 16.39 -31.10 -7.72
C SER A 42 15.50 -30.64 -6.56
N GLN A 43 16.00 -29.78 -5.65
CA GLN A 43 15.19 -29.21 -4.57
C GLN A 43 14.11 -28.26 -5.11
N TRP A 44 14.43 -27.42 -6.11
CA TRP A 44 13.42 -26.62 -6.82
C TRP A 44 12.38 -27.50 -7.56
N ALA A 45 12.81 -28.61 -8.16
CA ALA A 45 11.89 -29.57 -8.78
C ALA A 45 10.99 -30.28 -7.75
N SER A 46 11.50 -30.60 -6.55
CA SER A 46 10.70 -31.12 -5.44
C SER A 46 9.65 -30.12 -4.97
N LEU A 47 10.00 -28.84 -4.83
CA LEU A 47 9.01 -27.79 -4.56
C LEU A 47 7.96 -27.73 -5.67
N ASN A 48 8.37 -27.74 -6.93
CA ASN A 48 7.44 -27.69 -8.06
C ASN A 48 6.43 -28.85 -8.03
N ALA A 49 6.91 -30.07 -7.75
CA ALA A 49 6.05 -31.24 -7.58
C ALA A 49 5.07 -31.08 -6.40
N SER A 50 5.52 -30.56 -5.25
CA SER A 50 4.66 -30.35 -4.08
C SER A 50 3.62 -29.25 -4.27
N VAL A 51 3.85 -28.29 -5.19
CA VAL A 51 2.87 -27.25 -5.58
C VAL A 51 2.12 -27.58 -6.89
N SER A 52 2.04 -28.86 -7.25
CA SER A 52 1.26 -29.35 -8.41
C SER A 52 1.69 -28.76 -9.76
N GLY A 53 2.96 -28.42 -9.93
CA GLY A 53 3.50 -27.81 -11.16
C GLY A 53 3.44 -26.28 -11.20
N ASN A 54 2.96 -25.61 -10.13
CA ASN A 54 2.77 -24.16 -10.09
C ASN A 54 4.00 -23.33 -9.70
N LEU A 55 5.22 -23.88 -9.78
CA LEU A 55 6.45 -23.09 -9.63
C LEU A 55 6.91 -22.54 -10.99
N VAL A 56 6.92 -21.21 -11.12
CA VAL A 56 7.30 -20.50 -12.35
C VAL A 56 8.62 -19.76 -12.13
N ALA A 57 9.58 -19.91 -13.04
CA ALA A 57 10.78 -19.07 -13.09
C ALA A 57 10.45 -17.70 -13.69
N LEU A 58 10.91 -16.61 -13.08
CA LEU A 58 10.50 -15.25 -13.41
C LEU A 58 11.62 -14.42 -14.04
N ARG A 59 11.21 -13.58 -15.00
CA ARG A 59 11.98 -12.45 -15.53
C ARG A 59 11.11 -11.18 -15.43
N PRO A 60 11.71 -9.98 -15.40
CA PRO A 60 10.96 -8.74 -15.59
C PRO A 60 10.19 -8.78 -16.90
N VAL A 61 8.94 -8.28 -16.89
CA VAL A 61 8.05 -8.38 -18.06
C VAL A 61 8.55 -7.64 -19.30
N ALA A 62 9.46 -6.67 -19.14
CA ALA A 62 10.09 -5.97 -20.26
C ALA A 62 11.27 -6.74 -20.89
N HIS A 63 11.68 -7.90 -20.37
CA HIS A 63 12.87 -8.65 -20.86
C HIS A 63 12.82 -8.98 -22.36
N VAL A 64 11.63 -9.25 -22.89
CA VAL A 64 11.41 -9.50 -24.34
C VAL A 64 11.67 -8.29 -25.24
N CYS A 65 11.83 -7.09 -24.66
CA CYS A 65 12.13 -5.85 -25.36
C CYS A 65 13.62 -5.47 -25.36
N HIS A 66 14.52 -6.32 -24.87
CA HIS A 66 15.96 -6.03 -24.71
C HIS A 66 16.83 -7.12 -25.35
N ASP A 67 18.01 -6.77 -25.85
CA ASP A 67 18.82 -7.61 -26.75
C ASP A 67 19.08 -9.05 -26.24
N SER A 68 19.21 -9.27 -24.92
CA SER A 68 19.44 -10.60 -24.33
C SER A 68 18.26 -11.57 -24.43
N GLY A 69 17.08 -11.10 -24.81
CA GLY A 69 15.87 -11.91 -24.96
C GLY A 69 14.89 -11.35 -25.98
N TYR A 70 15.37 -10.58 -26.95
CA TYR A 70 14.52 -9.78 -27.83
C TYR A 70 13.61 -10.65 -28.70
N ASP A 71 12.30 -10.44 -28.55
CA ASP A 71 11.26 -10.95 -29.43
C ASP A 71 10.35 -9.76 -29.75
N ALA A 72 10.35 -9.33 -31.01
CA ALA A 72 9.56 -8.18 -31.47
C ALA A 72 8.05 -8.37 -31.24
N THR A 73 7.54 -9.59 -31.38
CA THR A 73 6.12 -9.91 -31.21
C THR A 73 5.74 -9.88 -29.73
N ALA A 74 6.52 -10.58 -28.89
CA ALA A 74 6.28 -10.60 -27.46
C ALA A 74 6.50 -9.21 -26.81
N CYS A 75 7.47 -8.44 -27.29
CA CYS A 75 7.69 -7.06 -26.86
C CYS A 75 6.49 -6.16 -27.18
N ASN A 76 6.02 -6.15 -28.43
CA ASN A 76 4.88 -5.33 -28.83
C ASN A 76 3.61 -5.71 -28.05
N ALA A 77 3.34 -7.02 -27.88
CA ALA A 77 2.19 -7.51 -27.12
C ALA A 77 2.27 -7.10 -25.64
N SER A 78 3.43 -7.27 -24.99
CA SER A 78 3.62 -6.92 -23.57
C SER A 78 3.55 -5.42 -23.35
N LYS A 79 4.16 -4.62 -24.26
CA LYS A 79 4.16 -3.16 -24.18
C LYS A 79 2.75 -2.57 -24.31
N ALA A 80 1.92 -3.11 -25.21
CA ALA A 80 0.52 -2.70 -25.39
C ALA A 80 -0.37 -2.93 -24.15
N LEU A 81 0.03 -3.82 -23.25
CA LEU A 81 -0.69 -4.13 -22.00
C LEU A 81 0.02 -3.58 -20.76
N SER A 82 1.15 -2.90 -20.92
CA SER A 82 2.05 -2.51 -19.81
C SER A 82 1.45 -1.51 -18.81
N GLU A 83 0.40 -0.78 -19.19
CA GLU A 83 -0.33 0.14 -18.30
C GLU A 83 -1.63 -0.47 -17.72
N SER A 84 -2.01 -1.67 -18.16
CA SER A 84 -3.24 -2.34 -17.74
C SER A 84 -3.05 -3.04 -16.39
N SER A 85 -3.76 -2.55 -15.37
CA SER A 85 -3.67 -3.14 -14.03
C SER A 85 -4.11 -4.61 -13.98
N VAL A 86 -5.05 -5.01 -14.85
CA VAL A 86 -5.54 -6.39 -15.00
C VAL A 86 -4.45 -7.31 -15.53
N TRP A 87 -3.69 -6.87 -16.54
CA TRP A 87 -2.56 -7.66 -17.05
C TRP A 87 -1.43 -7.73 -16.02
N ARG A 88 -1.08 -6.61 -15.38
CA ARG A 88 -0.02 -6.56 -14.35
C ARG A 88 -0.34 -7.35 -13.07
N ASP A 89 -1.61 -7.45 -12.68
CA ASP A 89 -2.08 -8.35 -11.62
C ASP A 89 -1.70 -9.82 -11.97
N GLN A 90 -2.17 -10.26 -13.14
CA GLN A 90 -2.08 -11.65 -13.60
C GLN A 90 -0.66 -12.11 -13.99
N ASN A 91 0.30 -11.19 -14.10
CA ASN A 91 1.69 -11.50 -14.39
C ASN A 91 2.52 -11.56 -13.09
N PRO A 92 3.09 -12.72 -12.70
CA PRO A 92 3.86 -12.84 -11.47
C PRO A 92 5.21 -12.09 -11.50
N GLY A 93 5.75 -11.77 -12.69
CA GLY A 93 6.96 -10.95 -12.87
C GLY A 93 6.71 -9.43 -12.92
N ALA A 94 5.52 -8.98 -12.52
CA ALA A 94 5.08 -7.58 -12.60
C ALA A 94 4.45 -7.07 -11.29
N VAL A 95 4.65 -5.79 -10.99
CA VAL A 95 3.87 -5.02 -10.00
C VAL A 95 3.22 -3.81 -10.66
N GLN A 96 2.33 -3.08 -9.98
CA GLN A 96 1.59 -1.99 -10.62
C GLN A 96 2.43 -0.71 -10.84
N TRP A 97 3.52 -0.55 -10.09
CA TRP A 97 4.39 0.64 -10.12
C TRP A 97 5.84 0.23 -10.36
N THR A 98 6.40 0.64 -11.51
CA THR A 98 7.63 0.05 -12.08
C THR A 98 8.90 0.45 -11.36
N ASN A 99 8.87 1.53 -10.56
CA ASN A 99 9.94 1.86 -9.61
C ASN A 99 10.16 0.79 -8.52
N TRP A 100 9.21 -0.12 -8.31
CA TRP A 100 9.37 -1.29 -7.43
C TRP A 100 9.75 -2.58 -8.18
N GLU A 101 9.88 -2.55 -9.50
CA GLU A 101 10.52 -3.60 -10.32
C GLU A 101 12.03 -3.37 -10.41
N ALA A 102 12.46 -2.11 -10.53
CA ALA A 102 13.87 -1.72 -10.55
C ALA A 102 14.55 -1.86 -9.18
N TRP A 103 15.87 -2.10 -9.20
CA TRP A 103 16.79 -1.97 -8.06
C TRP A 103 17.87 -0.93 -8.41
N SER A 104 17.47 0.36 -8.42
CA SER A 104 18.32 1.48 -8.80
C SER A 104 19.64 1.55 -8.01
N GLU A 105 19.63 1.17 -6.72
CA GLU A 105 20.83 1.10 -5.88
C GLU A 105 21.88 0.06 -6.35
N ARG A 106 21.51 -0.90 -7.21
CA ARG A 106 22.41 -1.88 -7.85
C ARG A 106 22.63 -1.62 -9.34
N ASN A 107 22.06 -0.54 -9.89
CA ASN A 107 21.93 -0.35 -11.33
C ASN A 107 21.31 -1.58 -12.02
N GLU A 108 20.19 -2.05 -11.48
CA GLU A 108 19.37 -3.08 -12.12
C GLU A 108 18.00 -2.51 -12.48
N THR A 109 17.68 -2.50 -13.76
CA THR A 109 16.41 -2.02 -14.29
C THR A 109 16.03 -2.85 -15.52
N CYS A 110 14.75 -2.87 -15.86
CA CYS A 110 14.24 -3.42 -17.09
C CYS A 110 12.87 -2.80 -17.36
N SER A 111 12.80 -1.90 -18.34
CA SER A 111 11.61 -1.08 -18.63
C SER A 111 11.29 -1.10 -20.12
N PHE A 112 10.00 -0.97 -20.47
CA PHE A 112 9.49 -0.85 -21.84
C PHE A 112 9.86 0.49 -22.51
N SER A 113 10.36 1.46 -21.73
CA SER A 113 10.71 2.81 -22.18
C SER A 113 12.21 3.01 -22.38
N LEU A 114 13.05 2.04 -21.99
CA LEU A 114 14.50 2.09 -22.20
C LEU A 114 14.87 1.58 -23.62
N PRO A 115 15.98 2.07 -24.22
CA PRO A 115 16.52 1.52 -25.46
C PRO A 115 16.83 0.01 -25.38
N ARG A 116 16.72 -0.69 -26.50
CA ARG A 116 16.82 -2.17 -26.63
C ARG A 116 18.20 -2.73 -26.24
N ASP A 117 19.24 -1.92 -26.39
CA ASP A 117 20.63 -2.21 -26.06
C ASP A 117 20.97 -1.97 -24.58
N VAL A 118 20.07 -1.39 -23.80
CA VAL A 118 20.22 -1.29 -22.33
C VAL A 118 20.00 -2.68 -21.71
N PRO A 119 20.97 -3.25 -20.96
CA PRO A 119 20.81 -4.59 -20.41
C PRO A 119 19.64 -4.68 -19.42
N CYS A 120 18.61 -5.45 -19.77
CA CYS A 120 17.54 -5.84 -18.84
C CYS A 120 18.09 -6.69 -17.70
N ARG A 121 18.00 -6.19 -16.47
CA ARG A 121 18.43 -6.91 -15.25
C ARG A 121 17.24 -7.23 -14.36
N GLN A 122 17.42 -8.19 -13.45
CA GLN A 122 16.34 -8.76 -12.65
C GLN A 122 15.71 -7.73 -11.68
N GLY A 123 16.54 -6.87 -11.07
CA GLY A 123 16.06 -5.85 -10.15
C GLY A 123 15.41 -6.46 -8.91
N ARG A 124 14.27 -5.91 -8.51
CA ARG A 124 13.46 -6.39 -7.38
C ARG A 124 12.41 -7.43 -7.79
N VAL A 125 12.38 -7.87 -9.05
CA VAL A 125 11.50 -8.96 -9.50
C VAL A 125 12.01 -10.28 -8.91
N PRO A 126 11.19 -11.06 -8.19
CA PRO A 126 11.57 -12.36 -7.63
C PRO A 126 12.11 -13.32 -8.71
N LEU A 127 12.87 -14.34 -8.32
CA LEU A 127 13.47 -15.30 -9.27
C LEU A 127 12.54 -16.46 -9.61
N PHE A 128 11.72 -16.86 -8.63
CA PHE A 128 10.72 -17.89 -8.76
C PHE A 128 9.42 -17.42 -8.13
N SER A 129 8.29 -17.97 -8.58
CA SER A 129 6.99 -17.75 -7.96
C SER A 129 6.22 -19.05 -7.87
N VAL A 130 5.74 -19.39 -6.68
CA VAL A 130 4.63 -20.32 -6.52
C VAL A 130 3.34 -19.54 -6.81
N VAL A 131 2.66 -19.90 -7.89
CA VAL A 131 1.32 -19.37 -8.22
C VAL A 131 0.31 -20.19 -7.42
N ALA A 132 -0.13 -19.66 -6.30
CA ALA A 132 -0.96 -20.38 -5.35
C ALA A 132 -2.42 -20.44 -5.82
N GLU A 133 -2.95 -21.67 -5.93
CA GLU A 133 -4.38 -21.93 -6.15
C GLU A 133 -5.04 -22.50 -4.89
N THR A 134 -4.24 -23.07 -3.98
CA THR A 134 -4.68 -23.74 -2.74
C THR A 134 -3.89 -23.25 -1.53
N ALA A 135 -4.43 -23.48 -0.33
CA ALA A 135 -3.70 -23.22 0.92
C ALA A 135 -2.40 -24.07 1.00
N GLN A 136 -2.45 -25.29 0.49
CA GLN A 136 -1.33 -26.24 0.48
C GLN A 136 -0.15 -25.70 -0.32
N HIS A 137 -0.38 -25.09 -1.49
CA HIS A 137 0.68 -24.46 -2.28
C HIS A 137 1.42 -23.36 -1.51
N ILE A 138 0.68 -22.58 -0.73
CA ILE A 138 1.25 -21.56 0.16
C ILE A 138 2.05 -22.22 1.30
N GLN A 139 1.52 -23.28 1.92
CA GLN A 139 2.19 -23.99 3.00
C GLN A 139 3.53 -24.59 2.55
N GLU A 140 3.60 -25.23 1.38
CA GLU A 140 4.87 -25.79 0.88
C GLU A 140 5.87 -24.69 0.52
N ALA A 141 5.43 -23.59 -0.10
CA ALA A 141 6.30 -22.45 -0.40
C ALA A 141 6.88 -21.81 0.88
N VAL A 142 6.07 -21.67 1.92
CA VAL A 142 6.49 -21.15 3.24
C VAL A 142 7.50 -22.08 3.90
N ARG A 143 7.23 -23.40 3.95
CA ARG A 143 8.16 -24.38 4.55
C ARG A 143 9.48 -24.44 3.79
N PHE A 144 9.45 -24.43 2.46
CA PHE A 144 10.64 -24.46 1.63
C PHE A 144 11.52 -23.22 1.83
N ALA A 145 10.94 -22.02 1.83
CA ALA A 145 11.71 -20.81 2.09
C ALA A 145 12.26 -20.75 3.51
N ALA A 146 11.53 -21.26 4.51
CA ALA A 146 12.00 -21.40 5.88
C ALA A 146 13.18 -22.39 5.98
N SER A 147 13.08 -23.57 5.37
CA SER A 147 14.13 -24.61 5.43
C SER A 147 15.40 -24.22 4.67
N HIS A 148 15.29 -23.42 3.62
CA HIS A 148 16.42 -22.95 2.81
C HIS A 148 16.85 -21.50 3.13
N ASN A 149 16.25 -20.87 4.15
CA ASN A 149 16.54 -19.49 4.56
C ASN A 149 16.44 -18.46 3.39
N ILE A 150 15.48 -18.65 2.49
CA ILE A 150 15.29 -17.81 1.30
C ILE A 150 14.41 -16.60 1.66
N ARG A 151 14.66 -15.46 1.02
CA ARG A 151 13.76 -14.31 1.08
C ARG A 151 12.40 -14.67 0.48
N LEU A 152 11.31 -14.53 1.24
CA LEU A 152 9.94 -14.59 0.68
C LEU A 152 9.47 -13.21 0.21
N ALA A 153 8.83 -13.15 -0.96
CA ALA A 153 7.96 -12.06 -1.37
C ALA A 153 6.50 -12.56 -1.43
N ILE A 154 5.53 -11.71 -1.08
CA ILE A 154 4.11 -12.06 -1.12
C ILE A 154 3.41 -11.06 -2.06
N LYS A 155 3.01 -11.53 -3.25
CA LYS A 155 2.25 -10.72 -4.21
C LYS A 155 0.81 -11.20 -4.24
N ASN A 156 -0.10 -10.30 -3.86
CA ASN A 156 -1.48 -10.41 -4.32
C ASN A 156 -1.54 -9.85 -5.75
N THR A 157 -1.89 -8.57 -5.89
CA THR A 157 -2.10 -7.94 -7.21
C THR A 157 -1.03 -6.93 -7.62
N GLY A 158 0.05 -6.80 -6.83
CA GLY A 158 1.17 -5.90 -7.11
C GLY A 158 0.92 -4.40 -6.87
N HIS A 159 -0.25 -4.01 -6.36
CA HIS A 159 -0.68 -2.61 -6.15
C HIS A 159 0.14 -1.77 -5.15
N CYS A 160 1.23 -2.29 -4.58
CA CYS A 160 1.84 -1.66 -3.42
C CYS A 160 2.71 -0.44 -3.77
N PHE A 161 2.23 0.76 -3.42
CA PHE A 161 2.98 2.03 -3.50
C PHE A 161 4.28 2.07 -2.69
N LEU A 162 4.50 1.13 -1.76
CA LEU A 162 5.69 1.05 -0.89
C LEU A 162 6.63 -0.13 -1.25
N GLY A 163 6.41 -0.82 -2.37
CA GLY A 163 7.28 -1.91 -2.83
C GLY A 163 7.23 -3.19 -2.00
N ARG A 164 6.19 -3.39 -1.17
CA ARG A 164 6.11 -4.53 -0.22
C ARG A 164 5.79 -5.88 -0.85
N SER A 165 5.37 -5.90 -2.12
CA SER A 165 4.92 -7.10 -2.84
C SER A 165 5.95 -7.63 -3.84
N SER A 166 7.21 -7.15 -3.77
CA SER A 166 8.34 -7.61 -4.58
C SER A 166 9.59 -7.60 -3.71
N ALA A 167 10.57 -8.45 -4.00
CA ALA A 167 11.87 -8.43 -3.34
C ALA A 167 12.93 -9.04 -4.27
N PRO A 168 14.16 -8.48 -4.31
CA PRO A 168 15.25 -9.06 -5.08
C PRO A 168 15.60 -10.45 -4.53
N GLU A 169 16.11 -11.32 -5.40
CA GLU A 169 16.71 -12.62 -5.02
C GLU A 169 15.77 -13.55 -4.20
N SER A 170 14.46 -13.40 -4.41
CA SER A 170 13.43 -14.02 -3.56
C SER A 170 12.64 -15.14 -4.26
N LEU A 171 11.97 -15.96 -3.43
CA LEU A 171 10.84 -16.79 -3.83
C LEU A 171 9.54 -16.01 -3.57
N GLN A 172 8.71 -15.85 -4.60
CA GLN A 172 7.39 -15.25 -4.49
C GLN A 172 6.32 -16.28 -4.19
N ILE A 173 5.33 -15.87 -3.38
CA ILE A 173 4.01 -16.51 -3.29
C ILE A 173 3.02 -15.55 -3.95
N ALA A 174 2.43 -15.97 -5.07
CA ALA A 174 1.49 -15.17 -5.85
C ALA A 174 0.07 -15.69 -5.67
N THR A 175 -0.83 -14.91 -5.07
CA THR A 175 -2.17 -15.37 -4.64
C THR A 175 -3.31 -15.04 -5.60
N TYR A 176 -3.04 -14.36 -6.73
CA TYR A 176 -4.05 -13.84 -7.64
C TYR A 176 -5.00 -14.91 -8.25
N LYS A 177 -4.59 -16.19 -8.31
CA LYS A 177 -5.44 -17.30 -8.77
C LYS A 177 -6.49 -17.73 -7.74
N MET A 178 -6.38 -17.35 -6.47
CA MET A 178 -7.31 -17.74 -5.41
C MET A 178 -8.62 -16.92 -5.46
N LYS A 179 -9.43 -17.14 -6.50
CA LYS A 179 -10.63 -16.35 -6.85
C LYS A 179 -11.96 -16.85 -6.24
N LYS A 180 -11.96 -17.81 -5.31
CA LYS A 180 -13.21 -18.34 -4.72
C LYS A 180 -14.01 -17.22 -4.03
N MET A 181 -15.32 -17.16 -4.27
CA MET A 181 -16.27 -16.28 -3.58
C MET A 181 -17.45 -17.11 -3.06
N GLU A 182 -17.82 -16.95 -1.80
CA GLU A 182 -18.87 -17.72 -1.14
C GLU A 182 -19.74 -16.82 -0.27
N PHE A 183 -21.01 -16.66 -0.64
CA PHE A 183 -22.01 -15.88 0.09
C PHE A 183 -22.67 -16.73 1.17
N VAL A 184 -22.84 -16.18 2.36
CA VAL A 184 -23.49 -16.86 3.50
C VAL A 184 -24.45 -15.88 4.17
N ASP A 185 -25.74 -16.21 4.23
CA ASP A 185 -26.77 -15.32 4.79
C ASP A 185 -26.69 -15.15 6.31
N ASP A 186 -26.22 -16.20 7.01
CA ASP A 186 -26.08 -16.23 8.46
C ASP A 186 -24.71 -16.83 8.86
N PHE A 187 -23.64 -16.04 8.71
CA PHE A 187 -22.28 -16.54 8.93
C PHE A 187 -21.97 -16.77 10.41
N VAL A 188 -21.62 -18.02 10.75
CA VAL A 188 -21.18 -18.46 12.07
C VAL A 188 -19.64 -18.62 12.06
N PRO A 189 -18.86 -17.73 12.70
CA PRO A 189 -17.41 -17.87 12.74
C PRO A 189 -17.00 -19.12 13.52
N GLU A 190 -15.86 -19.69 13.18
CA GLU A 190 -15.34 -20.88 13.88
C GLU A 190 -15.04 -20.57 15.36
N GLY A 191 -15.33 -21.52 16.26
CA GLY A 191 -15.18 -21.32 17.70
C GLY A 191 -16.24 -20.43 18.37
N SER A 192 -17.16 -19.83 17.61
CA SER A 192 -18.20 -18.90 18.11
C SER A 192 -19.30 -19.53 18.99
N ARG A 193 -19.37 -20.87 19.04
CA ARG A 193 -20.46 -21.64 19.67
C ARG A 193 -21.85 -21.27 19.10
N ASN A 194 -21.97 -21.34 17.77
CA ASN A 194 -23.20 -21.04 17.01
C ASN A 194 -23.69 -19.59 17.11
N LYS A 195 -22.80 -18.63 17.45
CA LYS A 195 -23.14 -17.21 17.44
C LYS A 195 -22.91 -16.61 16.05
N SER A 196 -24.00 -16.46 15.30
CA SER A 196 -24.03 -15.77 14.02
C SER A 196 -23.51 -14.33 14.09
N MET A 197 -22.94 -13.87 12.98
CA MET A 197 -22.54 -12.51 12.69
C MET A 197 -23.36 -11.87 11.55
N GLY A 198 -24.38 -12.57 11.02
CA GLY A 198 -25.24 -12.15 9.91
C GLY A 198 -24.63 -12.38 8.53
N SER A 199 -25.21 -11.73 7.51
CA SER A 199 -24.80 -11.87 6.10
C SER A 199 -23.34 -11.52 5.89
N ALA A 200 -22.63 -12.41 5.18
CA ALA A 200 -21.21 -12.29 4.89
C ALA A 200 -20.83 -12.84 3.51
N LEU A 201 -19.62 -12.49 3.09
CA LEU A 201 -18.97 -12.97 1.87
C LEU A 201 -17.55 -13.43 2.23
N THR A 202 -17.27 -14.71 2.00
CA THR A 202 -15.92 -15.28 2.09
C THR A 202 -15.22 -15.14 0.74
N LEU A 203 -14.01 -14.60 0.77
CA LEU A 203 -13.20 -14.22 -0.38
C LEU A 203 -11.87 -14.95 -0.32
N GLY A 204 -11.52 -15.67 -1.38
CA GLY A 204 -10.16 -16.17 -1.58
C GLY A 204 -9.16 -15.02 -1.72
N ALA A 205 -7.89 -15.28 -1.41
CA ALA A 205 -6.86 -14.26 -1.32
C ALA A 205 -6.73 -13.38 -2.58
N GLY A 206 -6.99 -13.93 -3.76
CA GLY A 206 -6.84 -13.26 -5.05
C GLY A 206 -8.05 -12.45 -5.54
N VAL A 207 -9.18 -12.46 -4.83
CA VAL A 207 -10.39 -11.73 -5.27
C VAL A 207 -10.16 -10.22 -5.23
N VAL A 208 -10.52 -9.52 -6.31
CA VAL A 208 -10.35 -8.06 -6.46
C VAL A 208 -11.65 -7.28 -6.25
N LEU A 209 -11.56 -5.97 -6.05
CA LEU A 209 -12.72 -5.18 -5.61
C LEU A 209 -13.84 -5.09 -6.65
N MET A 210 -13.49 -5.10 -7.95
CA MET A 210 -14.49 -5.12 -9.03
C MET A 210 -15.36 -6.39 -8.99
N ASP A 211 -14.74 -7.55 -8.81
CA ASP A 211 -15.44 -8.84 -8.68
C ASP A 211 -16.47 -8.77 -7.53
N ILE A 212 -16.08 -8.15 -6.40
CA ILE A 212 -16.95 -8.00 -5.22
C ILE A 212 -18.18 -7.15 -5.54
N TYR A 213 -18.03 -5.96 -6.11
CA TYR A 213 -19.18 -5.12 -6.47
C TYR A 213 -20.05 -5.76 -7.58
N SER A 214 -19.43 -6.43 -8.55
CA SER A 214 -20.15 -7.23 -9.57
C SER A 214 -21.04 -8.29 -8.91
N GLU A 215 -20.51 -9.09 -7.98
CA GLU A 215 -21.27 -10.20 -7.40
C GLU A 215 -22.23 -9.78 -6.28
N THR A 216 -21.93 -8.74 -5.50
CA THR A 216 -22.86 -8.28 -4.45
C THR A 216 -24.08 -7.57 -5.06
N SER A 217 -23.88 -6.74 -6.08
CA SER A 217 -24.98 -5.97 -6.71
C SER A 217 -26.04 -6.89 -7.34
N LYS A 218 -25.63 -8.00 -7.97
CA LYS A 218 -26.52 -9.07 -8.46
C LYS A 218 -27.41 -9.71 -7.39
N ARG A 219 -27.11 -9.48 -6.10
CA ARG A 219 -27.81 -10.06 -4.94
C ARG A 219 -28.57 -9.02 -4.11
N ASN A 220 -28.68 -7.77 -4.59
CA ASN A 220 -29.13 -6.62 -3.79
C ASN A 220 -28.31 -6.44 -2.51
N LEU A 221 -27.01 -6.71 -2.58
CA LEU A 221 -26.05 -6.53 -1.51
C LEU A 221 -24.95 -5.55 -1.91
N THR A 222 -24.27 -5.00 -0.90
CA THR A 222 -23.04 -4.23 -1.04
C THR A 222 -22.03 -4.59 0.06
N ALA A 223 -20.76 -4.26 -0.15
CA ALA A 223 -19.66 -4.55 0.76
C ALA A 223 -18.72 -3.34 0.88
N VAL A 224 -18.03 -3.22 2.01
CA VAL A 224 -17.12 -2.10 2.30
C VAL A 224 -15.76 -2.32 1.64
N VAL A 225 -15.68 -1.98 0.36
CA VAL A 225 -14.45 -2.05 -0.44
C VAL A 225 -14.14 -0.71 -1.14
N GLY A 226 -12.90 -0.52 -1.58
CA GLY A 226 -12.42 0.67 -2.29
C GLY A 226 -12.87 0.74 -3.75
N LEU A 227 -12.51 1.82 -4.45
CA LEU A 227 -12.87 2.06 -5.86
C LEU A 227 -11.66 1.93 -6.80
N SER A 228 -11.13 0.72 -6.92
CA SER A 228 -10.12 0.36 -7.92
C SER A 228 -10.38 -1.06 -8.39
N HIS A 229 -10.24 -1.34 -9.68
CA HIS A 229 -10.60 -2.63 -10.27
C HIS A 229 -9.88 -3.80 -9.61
N THR A 230 -8.54 -3.68 -9.55
CA THR A 230 -7.62 -4.80 -9.38
C THR A 230 -6.90 -4.81 -8.02
N VAL A 231 -7.36 -4.00 -7.07
CA VAL A 231 -6.86 -4.07 -5.69
C VAL A 231 -7.38 -5.39 -5.07
N GLY A 232 -6.48 -6.24 -4.59
CA GLY A 232 -6.84 -7.51 -3.96
C GLY A 232 -7.38 -7.31 -2.54
N ALA A 233 -8.65 -7.67 -2.31
CA ALA A 233 -9.38 -7.33 -1.08
C ALA A 233 -8.71 -7.89 0.18
N ALA A 234 -8.43 -9.20 0.18
CA ALA A 234 -7.81 -9.92 1.29
C ALA A 234 -6.33 -9.57 1.51
N GLY A 235 -5.70 -8.87 0.56
CA GLY A 235 -4.29 -8.51 0.61
C GLY A 235 -4.01 -7.31 1.52
N GLY A 236 -3.04 -6.48 1.09
CA GLY A 236 -2.66 -5.26 1.81
C GLY A 236 -3.82 -4.28 2.05
N TYR A 237 -4.89 -4.32 1.25
CA TYR A 237 -6.07 -3.47 1.39
C TYR A 237 -6.76 -3.65 2.77
N ILE A 238 -7.41 -4.78 3.03
CA ILE A 238 -8.01 -5.06 4.36
C ILE A 238 -6.93 -5.08 5.45
N GLN A 239 -5.77 -5.69 5.18
CA GLN A 239 -4.73 -5.85 6.20
C GLN A 239 -4.11 -4.52 6.67
N GLY A 240 -4.11 -3.47 5.83
CA GLY A 240 -3.67 -2.12 6.17
C GLY A 240 -4.77 -1.16 6.62
N GLY A 241 -6.05 -1.57 6.54
CA GLY A 241 -7.20 -0.77 6.93
C GLY A 241 -8.29 -0.76 5.87
N GLY A 242 -7.97 -0.27 4.67
CA GLY A 242 -8.88 -0.23 3.52
C GLY A 242 -10.00 0.80 3.68
N HIS A 243 -9.84 1.96 3.06
CA HIS A 243 -10.92 2.96 2.98
C HIS A 243 -11.92 2.63 1.87
N SER A 244 -13.13 3.16 2.00
CA SER A 244 -14.23 2.92 1.07
C SER A 244 -15.11 4.18 1.00
N PRO A 245 -15.80 4.46 -0.13
CA PRO A 245 -16.90 5.43 -0.13
C PRO A 245 -18.00 5.05 0.88
N LEU A 246 -18.04 3.82 1.38
CA LEU A 246 -18.97 3.39 2.43
C LEU A 246 -18.43 3.60 3.86
N GLY A 247 -17.22 4.14 4.03
CA GLY A 247 -16.55 4.32 5.31
C GLY A 247 -17.38 5.06 6.37
N PRO A 248 -17.95 6.25 6.09
CA PRO A 248 -18.76 6.98 7.06
C PRO A 248 -20.08 6.27 7.40
N TRP A 249 -20.52 5.31 6.58
CA TRP A 249 -21.74 4.51 6.80
C TRP A 249 -21.48 3.21 7.56
N LYS A 250 -20.35 2.51 7.30
CA LYS A 250 -20.10 1.13 7.77
C LYS A 250 -18.71 0.87 8.37
N GLY A 251 -17.85 1.88 8.51
CA GLY A 251 -16.49 1.74 9.04
C GLY A 251 -15.47 1.36 7.97
N MET A 252 -14.23 1.08 8.37
CA MET A 252 -13.17 0.65 7.44
C MET A 252 -13.40 -0.77 6.92
N ALA A 253 -12.74 -1.18 5.84
CA ALA A 253 -12.80 -2.58 5.38
C ALA A 253 -12.26 -3.54 6.45
N SER A 254 -11.19 -3.16 7.16
CA SER A 254 -10.66 -3.88 8.33
C SER A 254 -11.69 -4.02 9.46
N ASP A 255 -12.55 -3.01 9.67
CA ASP A 255 -13.61 -3.07 10.68
C ASP A 255 -14.65 -4.15 10.33
N ASN A 256 -14.80 -4.47 9.04
CA ASN A 256 -15.80 -5.39 8.49
C ASN A 256 -15.28 -6.82 8.27
N ALA A 257 -13.98 -7.09 8.46
CA ALA A 257 -13.44 -8.44 8.47
C ALA A 257 -13.91 -9.24 9.72
N LEU A 258 -14.41 -10.44 9.50
CA LEU A 258 -14.99 -11.34 10.51
C LEU A 258 -14.06 -12.51 10.88
N GLN A 259 -13.36 -13.05 9.89
CA GLN A 259 -12.49 -14.22 10.00
C GLN A 259 -11.46 -14.20 8.87
N PHE A 260 -10.26 -14.72 9.12
CA PHE A 260 -9.28 -15.03 8.08
C PHE A 260 -8.81 -16.49 8.21
N GLU A 261 -8.42 -17.08 7.08
CA GLU A 261 -7.54 -18.25 7.02
C GLU A 261 -6.14 -17.77 6.66
N VAL A 262 -5.12 -18.18 7.41
CA VAL A 262 -3.75 -17.68 7.26
C VAL A 262 -2.72 -18.79 7.43
N VAL A 263 -1.73 -18.83 6.54
CA VAL A 263 -0.54 -19.65 6.72
C VAL A 263 0.52 -18.89 7.53
N THR A 264 0.87 -19.42 8.70
CA THR A 264 1.89 -18.87 9.61
C THR A 264 3.32 -19.28 9.21
N ALA A 265 4.34 -18.70 9.86
CA ALA A 265 5.75 -18.88 9.48
C ALA A 265 6.27 -20.31 9.68
N ASP A 266 5.57 -21.13 10.47
CA ASP A 266 5.80 -22.57 10.65
C ASP A 266 5.01 -23.45 9.65
N GLY A 267 4.35 -22.84 8.66
CA GLY A 267 3.63 -23.55 7.60
C GLY A 267 2.30 -24.17 8.03
N LYS A 268 1.73 -23.77 9.17
CA LYS A 268 0.38 -24.17 9.61
C LYS A 268 -0.69 -23.25 9.00
N LEU A 269 -1.82 -23.84 8.61
CA LEU A 269 -3.03 -23.09 8.28
C LEU A 269 -3.83 -22.85 9.56
N LEU A 270 -4.06 -21.59 9.91
CA LEU A 270 -4.84 -21.19 11.09
C LEU A 270 -6.07 -20.39 10.68
N VAL A 271 -7.20 -20.67 11.34
CA VAL A 271 -8.38 -19.79 11.34
C VAL A 271 -8.23 -18.77 12.46
N THR A 272 -8.44 -17.49 12.15
CA THR A 272 -8.24 -16.40 13.11
C THR A 272 -9.40 -15.40 13.05
N ASN A 273 -10.03 -15.17 14.21
CA ASN A 273 -11.25 -14.38 14.38
C ASN A 273 -11.35 -13.83 15.81
N GLN A 274 -12.50 -13.26 16.20
CA GLN A 274 -12.71 -12.71 17.55
C GLN A 274 -12.78 -13.77 18.68
N TYR A 275 -12.87 -15.06 18.35
CA TYR A 275 -13.00 -16.18 19.28
C TYR A 275 -11.69 -16.99 19.42
N GLN A 276 -10.89 -17.11 18.35
CA GLN A 276 -9.64 -17.86 18.34
C GLN A 276 -8.51 -17.14 17.59
N ASN A 277 -7.26 -17.40 18.00
CA ASN A 277 -6.05 -16.75 17.47
C ASN A 277 -6.16 -15.20 17.46
N ARG A 278 -6.73 -14.64 18.54
CA ARG A 278 -7.27 -13.27 18.60
C ARG A 278 -6.24 -12.15 18.35
N ASP A 279 -4.99 -12.33 18.79
CA ASP A 279 -3.93 -11.35 18.54
C ASP A 279 -3.51 -11.31 17.07
N LEU A 280 -3.49 -12.45 16.38
CA LEU A 280 -3.27 -12.51 14.93
C LEU A 280 -4.45 -11.86 14.18
N PHE A 281 -5.70 -12.10 14.61
CA PHE A 281 -6.88 -11.46 14.04
C PHE A 281 -6.84 -9.94 14.18
N TRP A 282 -6.40 -9.46 15.35
CA TRP A 282 -6.22 -8.05 15.62
C TRP A 282 -5.15 -7.43 14.71
N ALA A 283 -3.99 -8.09 14.58
CA ALA A 283 -2.88 -7.65 13.72
C ALA A 283 -3.26 -7.61 12.23
N LEU A 284 -4.01 -8.59 11.74
CA LEU A 284 -4.50 -8.65 10.35
C LEU A 284 -5.58 -7.61 10.03
N ARG A 285 -6.04 -6.82 11.00
CA ARG A 285 -7.04 -5.75 10.83
C ARG A 285 -6.40 -4.37 11.03
N GLY A 286 -5.42 -4.06 10.19
CA GLY A 286 -4.73 -2.76 10.14
C GLY A 286 -3.22 -2.78 10.42
N GLY A 287 -2.63 -3.94 10.78
CA GLY A 287 -1.20 -4.09 11.02
C GLY A 287 -0.32 -4.12 9.76
N GLY A 288 -0.92 -4.13 8.57
CA GLY A 288 -0.22 -4.17 7.28
C GLY A 288 0.01 -5.60 6.76
N GLY A 289 -0.12 -5.76 5.44
CA GLY A 289 0.03 -7.05 4.78
C GLY A 289 1.48 -7.56 4.68
N GLY A 290 1.63 -8.86 4.49
CA GLY A 290 2.93 -9.51 4.22
C GLY A 290 3.87 -9.63 5.42
N THR A 291 3.37 -9.42 6.63
CA THR A 291 4.18 -9.38 7.87
C THR A 291 3.83 -10.47 8.89
N PHE A 292 2.56 -10.85 9.02
CA PHE A 292 2.09 -11.79 10.05
C PHE A 292 1.80 -13.20 9.54
N GLY A 293 1.76 -13.39 8.23
CA GLY A 293 1.39 -14.63 7.56
C GLY A 293 0.98 -14.38 6.11
N VAL A 294 0.68 -15.46 5.39
CA VAL A 294 0.06 -15.39 4.05
C VAL A 294 -1.44 -15.67 4.21
N VAL A 295 -2.28 -14.68 3.91
CA VAL A 295 -3.74 -14.85 3.92
C VAL A 295 -4.16 -15.76 2.76
N VAL A 296 -4.99 -16.76 3.08
CA VAL A 296 -5.61 -17.72 2.16
C VAL A 296 -7.01 -17.27 1.78
N SER A 297 -7.78 -16.81 2.77
CA SER A 297 -9.12 -16.25 2.59
C SER A 297 -9.48 -15.25 3.70
N VAL A 298 -10.48 -14.42 3.44
CA VAL A 298 -11.10 -13.52 4.42
C VAL A 298 -12.63 -13.56 4.29
N THR A 299 -13.33 -13.63 5.41
CA THR A 299 -14.79 -13.42 5.46
C THR A 299 -15.06 -11.98 5.88
N ILE A 300 -15.83 -11.24 5.07
CA ILE A 300 -16.25 -9.86 5.34
C ILE A 300 -17.77 -9.74 5.46
N ARG A 301 -18.25 -8.73 6.19
CA ARG A 301 -19.68 -8.38 6.25
C ARG A 301 -20.20 -7.92 4.89
N THR A 302 -21.40 -8.37 4.53
CA THR A 302 -22.23 -7.80 3.47
C THR A 302 -23.41 -7.04 4.08
N PHE A 303 -23.95 -6.10 3.32
CA PHE A 303 -25.08 -5.25 3.72
C PHE A 303 -26.14 -5.23 2.63
N PRO A 304 -27.44 -5.09 2.96
CA PRO A 304 -28.46 -4.77 1.97
C PRO A 304 -28.06 -3.55 1.17
N ASP A 305 -28.25 -3.59 -0.14
CA ASP A 305 -28.10 -2.43 -1.00
C ASP A 305 -29.21 -1.40 -0.69
N VAL A 306 -28.90 -0.12 -0.89
CA VAL A 306 -29.73 1.02 -0.49
C VAL A 306 -29.72 2.07 -1.59
N PRO A 307 -30.77 2.92 -1.72
CA PRO A 307 -30.68 4.11 -2.55
C PRO A 307 -29.59 5.04 -2.03
N SER A 308 -28.98 5.81 -2.92
CA SER A 308 -27.96 6.80 -2.57
C SER A 308 -28.08 8.03 -3.45
N LEU A 309 -27.88 9.21 -2.86
CA LEU A 309 -27.61 10.39 -3.66
C LEU A 309 -26.13 10.40 -4.07
N ALA A 310 -25.85 10.77 -5.31
CA ALA A 310 -24.51 11.03 -5.83
C ALA A 310 -24.39 12.53 -6.15
N LEU A 311 -23.42 13.20 -5.55
CA LEU A 311 -23.01 14.57 -5.91
C LEU A 311 -21.78 14.47 -6.81
N MET A 312 -21.88 15.03 -8.01
CA MET A 312 -20.77 15.09 -8.96
C MET A 312 -20.54 16.55 -9.40
N SER A 313 -19.29 17.02 -9.43
CA SER A 313 -18.97 18.39 -9.82
C SER A 313 -17.57 18.45 -10.41
N ASP A 314 -17.46 19.03 -11.61
CA ASP A 314 -16.21 19.27 -12.31
C ASP A 314 -16.03 20.78 -12.46
N ILE A 315 -15.03 21.33 -11.77
CA ILE A 315 -14.75 22.77 -11.72
C ILE A 315 -13.42 23.00 -12.42
N ALA A 316 -13.46 23.64 -13.59
CA ALA A 316 -12.28 23.96 -14.38
C ALA A 316 -11.95 25.46 -14.31
N PHE A 317 -10.64 25.78 -14.28
CA PHE A 317 -10.11 27.13 -14.28
C PHE A 317 -9.19 27.33 -15.49
N ALA A 318 -9.28 28.50 -16.11
CA ALA A 318 -8.36 28.89 -17.17
C ALA A 318 -7.01 29.32 -16.58
N GLY A 319 -5.92 28.72 -17.05
CA GLY A 319 -4.58 28.88 -16.46
C GLY A 319 -4.29 27.91 -15.31
N PRO A 320 -3.04 27.91 -14.80
CA PRO A 320 -2.69 27.17 -13.59
C PRO A 320 -3.38 27.78 -12.36
N ALA A 321 -3.34 27.06 -11.24
CA ALA A 321 -3.94 27.47 -9.98
C ALA A 321 -3.36 28.78 -9.45
N ASP A 322 -4.27 29.72 -9.22
CA ASP A 322 -4.05 31.00 -8.55
C ASP A 322 -4.85 31.04 -7.23
N ASP A 323 -4.90 32.21 -6.59
CA ASP A 323 -5.65 32.43 -5.35
C ASP A 323 -7.11 31.93 -5.43
N ARG A 324 -7.74 32.06 -6.60
CA ARG A 324 -9.14 31.68 -6.82
C ARG A 324 -9.35 30.17 -6.73
N PHE A 325 -8.41 29.39 -7.27
CA PHE A 325 -8.43 27.93 -7.14
C PHE A 325 -8.32 27.50 -5.67
N TRP A 326 -7.37 28.10 -4.94
CA TRP A 326 -7.13 27.77 -3.54
C TRP A 326 -8.27 28.20 -2.62
N ASP A 327 -8.94 29.33 -2.91
CA ASP A 327 -10.16 29.76 -2.20
C ASP A 327 -11.32 28.78 -2.38
N VAL A 328 -11.51 28.24 -3.59
CA VAL A 328 -12.56 27.23 -3.87
C VAL A 328 -12.25 25.91 -3.16
N LEU A 329 -10.99 25.47 -3.16
CA LEU A 329 -10.57 24.29 -2.43
C LEU A 329 -10.72 24.46 -0.91
N ALA A 330 -10.40 25.64 -0.37
CA ALA A 330 -10.64 25.97 1.03
C ALA A 330 -12.14 26.00 1.37
N ALA A 331 -12.99 26.53 0.48
CA ALA A 331 -14.45 26.51 0.64
C ALA A 331 -15.00 25.07 0.66
N LEU A 332 -14.49 24.18 -0.19
CA LEU A 332 -14.82 22.74 -0.14
C LEU A 332 -14.38 22.10 1.19
N HIS A 333 -13.13 22.28 1.59
CA HIS A 333 -12.61 21.76 2.86
C HIS A 333 -13.43 22.24 4.07
N GLN A 334 -13.87 23.51 4.09
CA GLN A 334 -14.73 24.06 5.14
C GLN A 334 -16.14 23.44 5.17
N ARG A 335 -16.60 22.80 4.08
CA ARG A 335 -17.92 22.14 4.01
C ARG A 335 -17.86 20.64 4.32
N LEU A 336 -16.69 19.99 4.27
CA LEU A 336 -16.57 18.55 4.56
C LEU A 336 -17.19 18.12 5.91
N PRO A 337 -17.02 18.84 7.05
CA PRO A 337 -17.67 18.46 8.30
C PRO A 337 -19.19 18.43 8.22
N ALA A 338 -19.81 19.44 7.56
CA ALA A 338 -21.25 19.50 7.38
C ALA A 338 -21.77 18.44 6.40
N LEU A 339 -21.00 18.16 5.34
CA LEU A 339 -21.30 17.06 4.41
C LEU A 339 -21.25 15.70 5.14
N ALA A 340 -20.33 15.50 6.07
CA ALA A 340 -20.24 14.28 6.87
C ALA A 340 -21.44 14.13 7.82
N ASP A 341 -21.93 15.24 8.39
CA ASP A 341 -23.09 15.24 9.29
C ASP A 341 -24.39 14.80 8.59
N VAL A 342 -24.53 15.09 7.28
CA VAL A 342 -25.63 14.58 6.46
C VAL A 342 -25.36 13.18 5.86
N GLY A 343 -24.22 12.56 6.18
CA GLY A 343 -23.85 11.20 5.77
C GLY A 343 -23.08 11.12 4.44
N GLY A 344 -22.46 12.20 4.01
CA GLY A 344 -21.62 12.26 2.81
C GLY A 344 -20.28 11.55 2.96
N SER A 345 -19.78 11.07 1.84
CA SER A 345 -18.53 10.33 1.69
C SER A 345 -18.04 10.43 0.26
N GLY A 346 -16.76 10.19 -0.03
CA GLY A 346 -16.26 10.01 -1.41
C GLY A 346 -14.88 10.58 -1.63
N TYR A 347 -14.65 11.09 -2.84
CA TYR A 347 -13.33 11.51 -3.31
C TYR A 347 -13.41 12.85 -4.03
N TYR A 348 -12.35 13.65 -3.90
CA TYR A 348 -12.14 14.84 -4.70
C TYR A 348 -10.69 14.87 -5.19
N VAL A 349 -10.53 14.94 -6.52
CA VAL A 349 -9.22 14.99 -7.18
C VAL A 349 -9.01 16.41 -7.70
N PHE A 350 -7.90 17.02 -7.32
CA PHE A 350 -7.58 18.37 -7.75
C PHE A 350 -6.19 18.44 -8.38
N LEU A 351 -6.14 19.08 -9.56
CA LEU A 351 -4.95 19.30 -10.37
C LEU A 351 -4.70 20.82 -10.38
N PRO A 352 -3.74 21.34 -9.61
CA PRO A 352 -3.42 22.77 -9.63
C PRO A 352 -2.78 23.20 -10.95
N ASN A 353 -2.25 22.28 -11.76
CA ASN A 353 -1.91 22.56 -13.15
C ASN A 353 -2.06 21.29 -13.99
N SER A 354 -2.33 21.46 -15.28
CA SER A 354 -2.39 20.42 -16.29
C SER A 354 -2.12 21.08 -17.63
N VAL A 355 -1.10 20.62 -18.34
CA VAL A 355 -0.69 21.22 -19.61
C VAL A 355 -1.10 20.28 -20.74
N GLN A 356 -2.11 20.68 -21.52
CA GLN A 356 -2.56 19.96 -22.71
C GLN A 356 -2.48 20.89 -23.92
N ASN A 357 -1.83 20.46 -25.00
CA ASN A 357 -1.66 21.26 -26.22
C ASN A 357 -1.13 22.69 -25.95
N SER A 358 -0.11 22.80 -25.09
CA SER A 358 0.47 24.07 -24.58
C SER A 358 -0.48 24.99 -23.80
N THR A 359 -1.69 24.52 -23.47
CA THR A 359 -2.66 25.25 -22.64
C THR A 359 -2.63 24.72 -21.22
N SER A 360 -2.39 25.60 -20.25
CA SER A 360 -2.45 25.28 -18.82
C SER A 360 -3.87 25.45 -18.28
N THR A 361 -4.35 24.46 -17.53
CA THR A 361 -5.62 24.52 -16.80
C THR A 361 -5.44 23.99 -15.38
N ALA A 362 -6.33 24.39 -14.46
CA ALA A 362 -6.46 23.77 -13.15
C ALA A 362 -7.88 23.19 -13.00
N SER A 363 -8.03 22.12 -12.24
CA SER A 363 -9.35 21.50 -12.03
C SER A 363 -9.55 20.91 -10.64
N ILE A 364 -10.82 20.86 -10.22
CA ILE A 364 -11.29 20.16 -9.03
C ILE A 364 -12.48 19.30 -9.47
N ASN A 365 -12.33 17.97 -9.35
CA ASN A 365 -13.32 16.98 -9.75
C ASN A 365 -13.80 16.30 -8.46
N ILE A 366 -15.11 16.24 -8.23
CA ILE A 366 -15.71 15.79 -6.98
C ILE A 366 -16.72 14.69 -7.26
N VAL A 367 -16.58 13.55 -6.57
CA VAL A 367 -17.57 12.47 -6.58
C VAL A 367 -17.87 12.07 -5.13
N MET A 368 -19.07 12.38 -4.66
CA MET A 368 -19.53 12.05 -3.31
C MET A 368 -20.81 11.25 -3.33
N PHE A 369 -20.92 10.30 -2.40
CA PHE A 369 -22.05 9.42 -2.18
C PHE A 369 -22.68 9.72 -0.81
N PHE A 370 -24.00 9.62 -0.73
CA PHE A 370 -24.77 9.77 0.50
C PHE A 370 -25.64 8.52 0.68
N PRO A 371 -25.09 7.43 1.28
CA PRO A 371 -25.78 6.16 1.42
C PRO A 371 -27.09 6.26 2.21
N ASN A 372 -28.14 5.61 1.73
CA ASN A 372 -29.48 5.62 2.32
C ASN A 372 -30.06 7.04 2.48
N LYS A 373 -29.82 7.91 1.49
CA LYS A 373 -30.41 9.25 1.37
C LYS A 373 -31.16 9.40 0.06
N THR A 374 -32.29 10.10 0.12
CA THR A 374 -33.19 10.39 -1.01
C THR A 374 -33.57 11.87 -1.08
N ASP A 375 -33.70 12.54 0.08
CA ASP A 375 -33.89 13.99 0.17
C ASP A 375 -32.61 14.74 -0.20
N LYS A 376 -32.73 15.57 -1.24
CA LYS A 376 -31.65 16.39 -1.80
C LYS A 376 -31.43 17.69 -1.02
N VAL A 377 -32.43 18.22 -0.32
CA VAL A 377 -32.44 19.58 0.22
C VAL A 377 -31.29 19.84 1.22
N PRO A 378 -30.99 18.96 2.19
CA PRO A 378 -29.90 19.18 3.13
C PRO A 378 -28.52 19.22 2.45
N ILE A 379 -28.32 18.36 1.45
CA ILE A 379 -27.05 18.23 0.71
C ILE A 379 -26.86 19.43 -0.22
N ALA A 380 -27.90 19.77 -1.00
CA ALA A 380 -27.88 20.92 -1.90
C ALA A 380 -27.56 22.23 -1.15
N LYS A 381 -28.21 22.47 -0.01
CA LYS A 381 -27.95 23.66 0.84
C LYS A 381 -26.48 23.79 1.28
N ILE A 382 -25.79 22.67 1.51
CA ILE A 382 -24.36 22.67 1.89
C ILE A 382 -23.48 22.85 0.66
N ALA A 383 -23.81 22.18 -0.46
CA ALA A 383 -23.08 22.22 -1.72
C ALA A 383 -23.13 23.61 -2.38
N ASP A 384 -24.30 24.24 -2.43
CA ASP A 384 -24.51 25.59 -2.93
C ASP A 384 -23.54 26.59 -2.27
N GLY A 385 -23.22 26.39 -0.99
CA GLY A 385 -22.32 27.25 -0.23
C GLY A 385 -20.86 27.24 -0.69
N PHE A 386 -20.35 26.18 -1.33
CA PHE A 386 -19.02 26.20 -1.96
C PHE A 386 -19.10 26.45 -3.48
N ILE A 387 -20.18 26.02 -4.14
CA ILE A 387 -20.42 26.25 -5.56
C ILE A 387 -20.63 27.75 -5.86
N GLN A 388 -21.26 28.50 -4.94
CA GLN A 388 -21.32 29.97 -5.03
C GLN A 388 -19.96 30.65 -4.90
N VAL A 389 -18.97 30.03 -4.25
CA VAL A 389 -17.58 30.51 -4.26
C VAL A 389 -16.95 30.18 -5.60
N ALA A 390 -17.11 28.95 -6.09
CA ALA A 390 -16.58 28.49 -7.38
C ALA A 390 -17.06 29.37 -8.55
N ARG A 391 -18.35 29.70 -8.63
CA ARG A 391 -18.93 30.53 -9.70
C ARG A 391 -18.37 31.94 -9.81
N LYS A 392 -17.71 32.48 -8.77
CA LYS A 392 -17.01 33.78 -8.85
C LYS A 392 -15.75 33.73 -9.72
N SER A 393 -15.23 32.53 -9.97
CA SER A 393 -13.90 32.30 -10.52
C SER A 393 -13.91 31.37 -11.74
N ALA A 394 -14.84 30.42 -11.74
CA ALA A 394 -15.19 29.52 -12.85
C ALA A 394 -16.72 29.64 -13.05
N PRO A 395 -17.21 30.53 -13.94
CA PRO A 395 -18.64 30.83 -14.05
C PRO A 395 -19.54 29.61 -14.31
N ASP A 396 -19.03 28.64 -15.06
CA ASP A 396 -19.71 27.39 -15.41
C ASP A 396 -19.72 26.36 -14.25
N ALA A 397 -19.08 26.65 -13.11
CA ALA A 397 -19.00 25.76 -11.96
C ALA A 397 -20.40 25.36 -11.47
N ASN A 398 -20.66 24.07 -11.56
CA ASN A 398 -21.94 23.49 -11.19
C ASN A 398 -21.74 22.10 -10.60
N TYR A 399 -22.81 21.56 -10.02
CA TYR A 399 -22.86 20.17 -9.57
C TYR A 399 -24.15 19.51 -10.04
N THR A 400 -24.11 18.20 -10.18
CA THR A 400 -25.31 17.37 -10.28
C THR A 400 -25.53 16.68 -8.94
N LEU A 401 -26.79 16.47 -8.59
CA LEU A 401 -27.19 15.69 -7.41
C LEU A 401 -28.24 14.67 -7.85
N GLN A 402 -27.79 13.46 -8.17
CA GLN A 402 -28.59 12.40 -8.78
C GLN A 402 -28.98 11.35 -7.75
N LEU A 403 -30.15 10.72 -7.92
CA LEU A 403 -30.60 9.61 -7.07
C LEU A 403 -30.32 8.29 -7.79
N ALA A 404 -29.41 7.50 -7.24
CA ALA A 404 -29.23 6.10 -7.60
C ALA A 404 -30.24 5.24 -6.83
N PRO A 405 -31.03 4.38 -7.51
CA PRO A 405 -31.89 3.40 -6.84
C PRO A 405 -31.11 2.39 -6.00
N THR A 406 -29.88 2.07 -6.41
CA THR A 406 -28.98 1.09 -5.77
C THR A 406 -27.55 1.64 -5.69
N LEU A 407 -26.97 1.63 -4.51
CA LEU A 407 -25.62 2.13 -4.23
C LEU A 407 -24.56 1.15 -4.74
N GLY A 408 -24.71 -0.14 -4.44
CA GLY A 408 -23.82 -1.20 -4.97
C GLY A 408 -23.83 -1.24 -6.49
N GLY A 409 -25.02 -1.10 -7.09
CA GLY A 409 -25.17 -0.95 -8.55
C GLY A 409 -24.43 0.27 -9.12
N SER A 410 -24.55 1.44 -8.49
CA SER A 410 -23.80 2.63 -8.92
C SER A 410 -22.29 2.49 -8.75
N LEU A 411 -21.79 1.91 -7.65
CA LEU A 411 -20.35 1.72 -7.45
C LEU A 411 -19.76 0.70 -8.45
N ALA A 412 -20.51 -0.36 -8.79
CA ALA A 412 -20.14 -1.29 -9.86
C ALA A 412 -20.10 -0.60 -11.24
N TYR A 413 -21.08 0.28 -11.52
CA TYR A 413 -21.11 1.07 -12.76
C TYR A 413 -19.95 2.07 -12.86
N GLU A 414 -19.63 2.77 -11.77
CA GLU A 414 -18.50 3.72 -11.74
C GLU A 414 -17.16 3.04 -12.03
N LEU A 415 -16.94 1.82 -11.50
CA LEU A 415 -15.77 1.03 -11.86
C LEU A 415 -15.81 0.62 -13.33
N ALA A 416 -16.91 0.04 -13.80
CA ALA A 416 -17.07 -0.45 -15.18
C ALA A 416 -16.90 0.60 -16.30
N LYS A 417 -16.71 1.88 -15.98
CA LYS A 417 -16.40 2.95 -16.96
C LYS A 417 -15.04 2.77 -17.64
N THR A 418 -14.08 2.10 -17.01
CA THR A 418 -12.80 1.73 -17.63
C THR A 418 -12.61 0.21 -17.61
N PRO A 419 -11.84 -0.38 -18.54
CA PRO A 419 -11.56 -1.83 -18.52
C PRO A 419 -10.51 -2.24 -17.49
N TYR A 420 -9.78 -1.28 -16.92
CA TYR A 420 -8.72 -1.46 -15.91
C TYR A 420 -8.38 -0.12 -15.24
N ASP A 421 -7.53 -0.17 -14.21
CA ASP A 421 -6.89 1.00 -13.60
C ASP A 421 -5.62 1.36 -14.36
N ALA A 422 -5.34 2.64 -14.58
CA ALA A 422 -4.09 3.08 -15.22
C ALA A 422 -2.90 2.88 -14.27
N THR A 423 -1.91 2.10 -14.71
CA THR A 423 -0.75 1.66 -13.91
C THR A 423 0.50 1.59 -14.81
N GLY A 424 1.57 0.92 -14.41
CA GLY A 424 2.78 0.72 -15.24
C GLY A 424 3.75 1.89 -15.25
N GLY A 425 3.36 3.05 -14.73
CA GLY A 425 4.25 4.17 -14.46
C GLY A 425 5.12 4.00 -13.20
N THR A 426 5.98 4.98 -12.99
CA THR A 426 6.72 5.19 -11.73
C THR A 426 5.89 6.10 -10.82
N VAL A 427 5.74 5.75 -9.54
CA VAL A 427 5.17 6.67 -8.55
C VAL A 427 5.66 6.37 -7.13
N ILE A 428 5.87 7.43 -6.36
CA ILE A 428 5.94 7.42 -4.89
C ILE A 428 4.91 8.42 -4.34
N LEU A 429 4.32 8.13 -3.18
CA LEU A 429 3.23 8.93 -2.61
C LEU A 429 3.68 9.67 -1.34
N GLY A 430 3.22 10.90 -1.17
CA GLY A 430 3.19 11.58 0.14
C GLY A 430 1.75 11.69 0.62
N SER A 431 1.51 11.56 1.93
CA SER A 431 0.15 11.70 2.47
C SER A 431 0.07 12.05 3.95
N ARG A 432 -1.09 12.56 4.39
CA ARG A 432 -1.49 12.66 5.81
C ARG A 432 -2.98 12.45 6.01
N LEU A 433 -3.31 11.93 7.18
CA LEU A 433 -4.67 11.90 7.73
C LEU A 433 -5.00 13.28 8.33
N ILE A 434 -6.05 13.93 7.84
CA ILE A 434 -6.52 15.23 8.35
C ILE A 434 -7.75 15.02 9.21
N SER A 435 -7.74 15.59 10.42
CA SER A 435 -8.81 15.35 11.39
C SER A 435 -10.05 16.21 11.14
N ARG A 436 -11.21 15.74 11.63
CA ARG A 436 -12.43 16.56 11.73
C ARG A 436 -12.17 17.81 12.59
N LYS A 437 -11.35 17.69 13.63
CA LYS A 437 -11.01 18.79 14.55
C LYS A 437 -10.33 19.95 13.80
N LEU A 438 -9.37 19.68 12.92
CA LEU A 438 -8.74 20.73 12.10
C LEU A 438 -9.78 21.43 11.22
N LEU A 439 -10.55 20.69 10.41
CA LEU A 439 -11.50 21.31 9.48
C LEU A 439 -12.72 21.96 10.15
N SER A 440 -12.92 21.73 11.46
CA SER A 440 -13.91 22.44 12.28
C SER A 440 -13.37 23.76 12.89
N GLN A 441 -12.06 24.03 12.79
CA GLN A 441 -11.47 25.32 13.21
C GLN A 441 -11.76 26.41 12.17
N LYS A 442 -11.93 27.65 12.63
CA LYS A 442 -12.27 28.82 11.78
C LYS A 442 -11.29 29.04 10.62
N ASP A 443 -10.02 28.71 10.84
CA ASP A 443 -8.88 28.86 9.93
C ASP A 443 -8.34 27.52 9.39
N GLY A 444 -8.92 26.39 9.79
CA GLY A 444 -8.35 25.06 9.51
C GLY A 444 -8.35 24.70 8.03
N ALA A 445 -9.40 25.08 7.30
CA ALA A 445 -9.47 24.90 5.85
C ALA A 445 -8.44 25.75 5.10
N GLN A 446 -8.19 26.99 5.56
CA GLN A 446 -7.16 27.89 5.02
C GLN A 446 -5.76 27.38 5.33
N ARG A 447 -5.51 26.85 6.54
CA ARG A 447 -4.24 26.21 6.91
C ARG A 447 -3.93 24.99 6.04
N LEU A 448 -4.91 24.12 5.79
CA LEU A 448 -4.75 23.01 4.86
C LEU A 448 -4.53 23.49 3.42
N GLY A 449 -5.33 24.46 2.94
CA GLY A 449 -5.17 25.05 1.60
C GLY A 449 -3.78 25.65 1.39
N LYS A 450 -3.27 26.40 2.37
CA LYS A 450 -1.90 26.95 2.34
C LYS A 450 -0.85 25.83 2.30
N ALA A 451 -0.96 24.80 3.13
CA ALA A 451 0.00 23.69 3.14
C ALA A 451 0.08 22.97 1.77
N LEU A 452 -1.07 22.78 1.10
CA LEU A 452 -1.13 22.20 -0.24
C LEU A 452 -0.56 23.13 -1.32
N ARG A 453 -0.80 24.44 -1.18
CA ARG A 453 -0.22 25.47 -2.04
C ARG A 453 1.29 25.54 -1.91
N ASP A 454 1.82 25.51 -0.68
CA ASP A 454 3.26 25.53 -0.39
C ASP A 454 3.97 24.33 -1.05
N ILE A 455 3.35 23.15 -1.06
CA ILE A 455 3.88 21.96 -1.75
C ILE A 455 3.85 22.13 -3.27
N TYR A 456 2.77 22.66 -3.84
CA TYR A 456 2.66 22.93 -5.28
C TYR A 456 3.68 23.98 -5.75
N GLU A 457 3.74 25.14 -5.09
CA GLU A 457 4.66 26.23 -5.45
C GLU A 457 6.14 25.83 -5.23
N GLY A 458 6.41 25.01 -4.20
CA GLY A 458 7.76 24.51 -3.92
C GLY A 458 8.26 23.44 -4.90
N SER A 459 7.38 22.73 -5.62
CA SER A 459 7.73 21.54 -6.40
C SER A 459 7.16 21.40 -7.81
N GLY A 460 6.32 22.33 -8.26
CA GLY A 460 5.73 22.26 -9.58
C GLY A 460 4.56 21.29 -9.65
N ASN A 461 4.29 20.78 -10.85
CA ASN A 461 3.00 20.18 -11.14
C ASN A 461 2.80 18.80 -10.49
N THR A 462 1.68 18.64 -9.78
CA THR A 462 1.28 17.38 -9.15
C THR A 462 -0.23 17.37 -8.93
N GLY A 463 -0.85 16.20 -9.11
CA GLY A 463 -2.22 15.97 -8.69
C GLY A 463 -2.30 15.59 -7.21
N TYR A 464 -3.43 15.93 -6.59
CA TYR A 464 -3.77 15.57 -5.22
C TYR A 464 -5.13 14.85 -5.20
N THR A 465 -5.27 13.88 -4.30
CA THR A 465 -6.54 13.21 -4.01
C THR A 465 -6.90 13.38 -2.55
N GLY A 466 -8.05 13.99 -2.30
CA GLY A 466 -8.70 14.01 -1.00
C GLY A 466 -9.72 12.89 -0.88
N HIS A 467 -9.51 12.00 0.08
CA HIS A 467 -10.35 10.84 0.34
C HIS A 467 -11.23 11.18 1.54
N PHE A 468 -12.43 11.66 1.27
CA PHE A 468 -13.45 12.05 2.25
C PHE A 468 -14.24 10.80 2.71
N ILE A 469 -13.56 9.88 3.40
CA ILE A 469 -14.03 8.49 3.62
C ILE A 469 -14.02 8.03 5.09
N ALA A 470 -13.73 8.94 6.02
CA ALA A 470 -13.62 8.64 7.45
C ALA A 470 -14.76 9.29 8.25
N ASP A 471 -14.58 9.64 9.53
CA ASP A 471 -15.66 10.13 10.39
C ASP A 471 -16.83 9.11 10.49
N GLY A 472 -18.03 9.53 10.89
CA GLY A 472 -19.24 8.72 10.84
C GLY A 472 -19.11 7.39 11.59
N ALA A 473 -19.31 6.27 10.89
CA ALA A 473 -19.09 4.94 11.44
C ALA A 473 -17.61 4.63 11.77
N VAL A 474 -16.65 5.14 11.00
CA VAL A 474 -15.20 4.99 11.31
C VAL A 474 -14.87 5.61 12.66
N ALA A 475 -15.39 6.81 12.94
CA ALA A 475 -15.26 7.48 14.24
C ALA A 475 -16.05 6.77 15.34
N LYS A 476 -17.32 6.41 15.09
CA LYS A 476 -18.19 5.70 16.06
C LYS A 476 -17.68 4.31 16.46
N ASN A 477 -16.76 3.72 15.70
CA ASN A 477 -16.08 2.46 16.00
C ASN A 477 -14.93 2.61 17.01
N ALA A 478 -14.52 3.83 17.36
CA ALA A 478 -13.56 4.08 18.44
C ALA A 478 -13.99 3.40 19.75
N GLY A 479 -13.11 2.62 20.36
CA GLY A 479 -13.39 1.86 21.58
C GLY A 479 -14.40 0.70 21.43
N LYS A 480 -14.95 0.44 20.23
CA LYS A 480 -15.90 -0.64 19.96
C LYS A 480 -15.32 -1.74 19.07
N VAL A 481 -14.48 -1.37 18.11
CA VAL A 481 -13.78 -2.30 17.23
C VAL A 481 -12.33 -2.40 17.71
N ASP A 482 -11.96 -3.54 18.30
CA ASP A 482 -10.56 -3.87 18.59
C ASP A 482 -9.87 -4.33 17.31
N SER A 483 -8.92 -3.52 16.82
CA SER A 483 -8.20 -3.71 15.54
C SER A 483 -6.88 -2.95 15.55
N ALA A 484 -5.88 -3.42 14.80
CA ALA A 484 -4.58 -2.76 14.67
C ALA A 484 -4.56 -1.45 13.85
N LEU A 485 -5.68 -1.08 13.21
CA LEU A 485 -5.85 0.17 12.47
C LEU A 485 -5.32 1.39 13.26
N ASN A 486 -4.53 2.25 12.61
CA ASN A 486 -4.01 3.48 13.22
C ASN A 486 -5.13 4.27 13.94
N PRO A 487 -5.03 4.56 15.25
CA PRO A 487 -6.05 5.28 16.00
C PRO A 487 -6.42 6.66 15.42
N ALA A 488 -5.52 7.30 14.66
CA ALA A 488 -5.79 8.56 13.95
C ALA A 488 -6.98 8.45 12.99
N TRP A 489 -7.23 7.29 12.37
CA TRP A 489 -8.41 7.06 11.52
C TRP A 489 -9.73 7.36 12.21
N ARG A 490 -9.80 7.16 13.54
CA ARG A 490 -11.01 7.44 14.34
C ARG A 490 -11.27 8.94 14.53
N LYS A 491 -10.30 9.80 14.20
CA LYS A 491 -10.35 11.27 14.23
C LYS A 491 -10.38 11.90 12.82
N THR A 492 -9.93 11.15 11.81
CA THR A 492 -9.85 11.58 10.40
C THR A 492 -11.22 11.95 9.83
N ILE A 493 -11.26 12.99 9.01
CA ILE A 493 -12.37 13.28 8.09
C ILE A 493 -11.96 13.10 6.63
N THR A 494 -10.75 13.51 6.26
CA THR A 494 -10.20 13.33 4.91
C THR A 494 -8.74 12.85 4.97
N HIS A 495 -8.36 11.93 4.10
CA HIS A 495 -6.98 11.54 3.86
C HIS A 495 -6.49 12.23 2.58
N ILE A 496 -5.43 13.03 2.67
CA ILE A 496 -4.85 13.69 1.50
C ILE A 496 -3.62 12.90 1.06
N ALA A 497 -3.59 12.50 -0.21
CA ALA A 497 -2.42 11.91 -0.86
C ALA A 497 -2.05 12.67 -2.14
N PHE A 498 -0.77 12.63 -2.52
CA PHE A 498 -0.24 13.20 -3.77
C PHE A 498 0.98 12.39 -4.24
N GLY A 499 1.26 12.44 -5.54
CA GLY A 499 2.30 11.63 -6.18
C GLY A 499 3.53 12.41 -6.64
N ARG A 500 4.69 11.75 -6.65
CA ARG A 500 5.89 12.16 -7.38
C ARG A 500 6.35 11.02 -8.28
N ASP A 501 6.87 11.36 -9.44
CA ASP A 501 7.43 10.44 -10.42
C ASP A 501 8.83 10.90 -10.86
N TRP A 502 9.41 10.16 -11.81
CA TRP A 502 10.65 10.51 -12.51
C TRP A 502 10.70 9.76 -13.84
N ALA A 503 11.50 10.25 -14.79
CA ALA A 503 11.68 9.62 -16.09
C ALA A 503 12.32 8.22 -15.96
N PRO A 504 11.98 7.24 -16.83
CA PRO A 504 12.47 5.85 -16.72
C PRO A 504 14.01 5.68 -16.77
N ASP A 505 14.71 6.67 -17.34
CA ASP A 505 16.16 6.78 -17.47
C ASP A 505 16.83 7.67 -16.39
N ALA A 506 16.05 8.26 -15.48
CA ALA A 506 16.56 9.14 -14.43
C ALA A 506 17.60 8.44 -13.55
N THR A 507 18.72 9.12 -13.31
CA THR A 507 19.84 8.62 -12.51
C THR A 507 19.43 8.38 -11.05
N LEU A 508 20.18 7.53 -10.34
CA LEU A 508 19.97 7.32 -8.89
C LEU A 508 20.02 8.64 -8.10
N ALA A 509 20.82 9.62 -8.52
CA ALA A 509 20.90 10.93 -7.87
C ALA A 509 19.59 11.73 -8.03
N GLU A 510 19.00 11.76 -9.22
CA GLU A 510 17.71 12.42 -9.49
C GLU A 510 16.56 11.72 -8.75
N GLN A 511 16.54 10.37 -8.78
CA GLN A 511 15.58 9.58 -7.99
C GLN A 511 15.68 9.89 -6.48
N LYS A 512 16.90 10.00 -5.94
CA LYS A 512 17.11 10.36 -4.53
C LYS A 512 16.77 11.82 -4.25
N ALA A 513 16.95 12.75 -5.21
CA ALA A 513 16.53 14.13 -5.05
C ALA A 513 14.99 14.24 -4.91
N VAL A 514 14.23 13.54 -5.76
CA VAL A 514 12.76 13.47 -5.67
C VAL A 514 12.31 12.83 -4.35
N GLN A 515 12.90 11.67 -3.98
CA GLN A 515 12.60 10.99 -2.71
C GLN A 515 12.90 11.90 -1.50
N ASN A 516 14.08 12.52 -1.45
CA ASN A 516 14.47 13.38 -0.34
C ASN A 516 13.58 14.63 -0.23
N LYS A 517 13.11 15.19 -1.35
CA LYS A 517 12.21 16.34 -1.33
C LYS A 517 10.84 15.96 -0.79
N LEU A 518 10.29 14.83 -1.24
CA LEU A 518 9.03 14.30 -0.73
C LEU A 518 9.08 14.07 0.79
N THR A 519 10.07 13.29 1.24
CA THR A 519 10.18 12.83 2.63
C THR A 519 10.57 13.94 3.61
N ASN A 520 11.50 14.82 3.22
CA ASN A 520 12.10 15.79 4.15
C ASN A 520 11.56 17.22 3.98
N VAL A 521 10.71 17.50 2.99
CA VAL A 521 10.09 18.82 2.79
C VAL A 521 8.57 18.71 2.67
N GLU A 522 8.05 17.94 1.71
CA GLU A 522 6.63 17.97 1.33
C GLU A 522 5.72 17.27 2.35
N VAL A 523 6.06 16.04 2.75
CA VAL A 523 5.32 15.31 3.80
C VAL A 523 5.36 16.05 5.15
N PRO A 524 6.50 16.64 5.59
CA PRO A 524 6.58 17.51 6.76
C PRO A 524 5.64 18.72 6.73
N ILE A 525 5.38 19.35 5.58
CA ILE A 525 4.44 20.48 5.47
C ILE A 525 3.02 20.06 5.90
N LEU A 526 2.54 18.90 5.45
CA LEU A 526 1.26 18.36 5.93
C LEU A 526 1.33 17.88 7.39
N LYS A 527 2.43 17.24 7.80
CA LYS A 527 2.64 16.73 9.17
C LYS A 527 2.63 17.87 10.21
N ALA A 528 3.06 19.07 9.83
CA ALA A 528 3.05 20.25 10.68
C ALA A 528 1.64 20.77 11.02
N LEU A 529 0.59 20.38 10.27
CA LEU A 529 -0.79 20.78 10.55
C LEU A 529 -1.31 20.19 11.86
N GLU A 530 -1.03 18.90 12.11
CA GLU A 530 -1.48 18.13 13.28
C GLU A 530 -0.46 17.04 13.65
N LYS A 531 0.29 17.23 14.75
CA LYS A 531 1.35 16.29 15.18
C LYS A 531 0.85 14.90 15.57
N ASP A 532 -0.36 14.81 16.12
CA ASP A 532 -0.94 13.58 16.67
C ASP A 532 -1.70 12.74 15.61
N MET A 533 -1.43 12.98 14.32
CA MET A 533 -2.09 12.35 13.18
C MET A 533 -1.10 11.55 12.33
N GLY A 534 -1.56 10.41 11.82
CA GLY A 534 -0.75 9.49 11.02
C GLY A 534 -0.81 9.71 9.51
N ALA A 535 -0.30 8.73 8.79
CA ALA A 535 -0.48 8.51 7.36
C ALA A 535 -1.16 7.13 7.15
N TYR A 536 -1.75 6.92 5.97
CA TYR A 536 -2.33 5.62 5.64
C TYR A 536 -1.24 4.71 5.08
N LEU A 537 -0.87 3.66 5.80
CA LEU A 537 0.27 2.78 5.49
C LEU A 537 0.26 2.08 4.11
N ASN A 538 -0.84 2.15 3.35
CA ASN A 538 -0.91 1.68 1.98
C ASN A 538 -0.63 2.76 0.93
N GLU A 539 -0.86 4.03 1.27
CA GLU A 539 -0.80 5.20 0.39
C GLU A 539 -0.02 6.30 1.11
N ALA A 540 1.23 6.01 1.47
CA ALA A 540 2.10 6.89 2.24
C ALA A 540 3.54 6.82 1.73
N ASP A 541 4.37 7.70 2.25
CA ASP A 541 5.77 7.79 1.86
C ASP A 541 6.55 6.54 2.31
N ALA A 542 7.07 5.82 1.32
CA ALA A 542 7.84 4.59 1.46
C ALA A 542 9.21 4.78 2.12
N PHE A 543 9.62 6.03 2.38
CA PHE A 543 10.92 6.41 2.90
C PHE A 543 10.85 7.06 4.29
N GLU A 544 9.67 7.37 4.84
CA GLU A 544 9.52 7.93 6.20
C GLU A 544 10.37 7.17 7.24
N ALA A 545 11.17 7.91 8.00
CA ALA A 545 12.06 7.33 9.00
C ALA A 545 11.28 6.83 10.23
N ASP A 546 10.27 7.58 10.67
CA ASP A 546 9.39 7.27 11.80
C ASP A 546 8.07 6.60 11.37
N PHE A 547 8.15 5.74 10.35
CA PHE A 547 7.00 5.01 9.79
C PHE A 547 6.20 4.24 10.84
N GLN A 548 6.83 3.79 11.94
CA GLN A 548 6.16 3.12 13.05
C GLN A 548 5.05 3.98 13.65
N GLU A 549 5.37 5.26 13.92
CA GLU A 549 4.44 6.23 14.49
C GLU A 549 3.43 6.68 13.43
N SER A 550 3.91 7.07 12.25
CA SER A 550 3.04 7.48 11.13
C SER A 550 2.01 6.44 10.75
N PHE A 551 2.36 5.15 10.72
CA PHE A 551 1.48 4.10 10.18
C PHE A 551 0.62 3.42 11.25
N TRP A 552 1.03 3.40 12.52
CA TRP A 552 0.27 2.71 13.59
C TRP A 552 0.16 3.48 14.92
N GLY A 553 1.03 4.45 15.19
CA GLY A 553 1.11 5.14 16.47
C GLY A 553 1.25 4.17 17.65
N ASP A 554 0.47 4.40 18.71
CA ASP A 554 0.41 3.56 19.92
C ASP A 554 0.27 2.04 19.66
N ASN A 555 -0.39 1.64 18.56
CA ASN A 555 -0.56 0.22 18.21
C ASN A 555 0.75 -0.49 17.89
N TYR A 556 1.81 0.24 17.48
CA TYR A 556 3.06 -0.36 17.01
C TYR A 556 3.70 -1.29 18.04
N LYS A 557 3.71 -0.91 19.32
CA LYS A 557 4.31 -1.72 20.40
C LYS A 557 3.60 -3.06 20.60
N ARG A 558 2.27 -3.14 20.35
CA ARG A 558 1.53 -4.41 20.39
C ARG A 558 1.80 -5.23 19.12
N LEU A 559 1.76 -4.58 17.96
CA LEU A 559 2.08 -5.21 16.67
C LEU A 559 3.47 -5.87 16.67
N TYR A 560 4.50 -5.16 17.13
CA TYR A 560 5.87 -5.69 17.19
C TYR A 560 5.97 -6.92 18.10
N ARG A 561 5.34 -6.90 19.29
CA ARG A 561 5.29 -8.08 20.17
C ARG A 561 4.62 -9.28 19.52
N ILE A 562 3.51 -9.06 18.81
CA ILE A 562 2.83 -10.13 18.07
C ILE A 562 3.75 -10.68 16.97
N LYS A 563 4.38 -9.80 16.18
CA LYS A 563 5.34 -10.19 15.13
C LYS A 563 6.46 -11.07 15.67
N GLN A 564 7.13 -10.66 16.76
CA GLN A 564 8.22 -11.44 17.35
C GLN A 564 7.74 -12.78 17.95
N HIS A 565 6.46 -12.91 18.32
CA HIS A 565 5.89 -14.16 18.78
C HIS A 565 5.48 -15.10 17.63
N THR A 566 4.83 -14.58 16.57
CA THR A 566 4.32 -15.38 15.45
C THR A 566 5.37 -15.69 14.38
N ASP A 567 6.43 -14.89 14.29
CA ASP A 567 7.53 -15.06 13.33
C ASP A 567 8.86 -14.51 13.90
N PRO A 568 9.44 -15.16 14.93
CA PRO A 568 10.72 -14.74 15.54
C PRO A 568 11.91 -14.81 14.58
N GLN A 569 11.83 -15.67 13.56
CA GLN A 569 12.87 -15.80 12.53
C GLN A 569 12.74 -14.76 11.40
N GLY A 570 11.68 -13.93 11.45
CA GLY A 570 11.43 -12.86 10.50
C GLY A 570 11.27 -13.34 9.07
N LEU A 571 10.70 -14.52 8.84
CA LEU A 571 10.47 -15.07 7.50
C LEU A 571 9.65 -14.11 6.61
N PHE A 572 8.64 -13.47 7.18
CA PHE A 572 7.75 -12.54 6.49
C PHE A 572 8.17 -11.08 6.71
N ILE A 573 9.09 -10.56 5.90
CA ILE A 573 9.45 -9.13 5.95
C ILE A 573 8.75 -8.37 4.82
N ALA A 574 8.04 -7.31 5.18
CA ALA A 574 7.56 -6.29 4.24
C ALA A 574 8.34 -5.00 4.48
N ARG A 575 8.77 -4.31 3.41
CA ARG A 575 9.43 -2.99 3.52
C ARG A 575 8.54 -1.99 4.26
N ARG A 576 9.04 -1.31 5.30
CA ARG A 576 8.24 -0.46 6.21
C ARG A 576 7.03 -1.21 6.83
N GLY A 577 7.14 -2.54 6.97
CA GLY A 577 6.24 -3.38 7.75
C GLY A 577 6.69 -3.49 9.22
N VAL A 578 5.86 -4.09 10.06
CA VAL A 578 6.16 -4.27 11.48
C VAL A 578 7.38 -5.21 11.65
N GLY A 579 8.42 -4.74 12.33
CA GLY A 579 9.67 -5.47 12.52
C GLY A 579 10.59 -5.48 11.29
N SER A 580 10.32 -4.64 10.29
CA SER A 580 11.23 -4.48 9.14
C SER A 580 12.50 -3.72 9.49
N GLU A 581 12.49 -2.94 10.57
CA GLU A 581 13.65 -2.26 11.16
C GLU A 581 14.69 -3.22 11.79
N ASP A 582 14.35 -4.50 11.94
CA ASP A 582 15.30 -5.55 12.33
C ASP A 582 16.14 -6.04 11.12
N TRP A 583 15.90 -5.51 9.91
CA TRP A 583 16.52 -5.93 8.64
C TRP A 583 16.99 -4.74 7.77
N ASP A 584 17.76 -5.03 6.73
CA ASP A 584 18.05 -4.06 5.67
C ASP A 584 16.81 -3.71 4.81
N ALA A 585 16.96 -2.72 3.93
CA ALA A 585 15.87 -2.17 3.12
C ALA A 585 15.17 -3.17 2.18
N GLU A 586 15.81 -4.29 1.83
CA GLU A 586 15.26 -5.35 0.99
C GLU A 586 14.78 -6.56 1.83
N GLY A 587 15.15 -6.64 3.10
CA GLY A 587 14.88 -7.76 4.00
C GLY A 587 15.86 -8.93 3.84
N LEU A 588 17.08 -8.68 3.32
CA LEU A 588 18.07 -9.73 3.04
C LEU A 588 18.94 -10.05 4.25
N CYS A 589 19.48 -9.05 4.95
CA CYS A 589 20.31 -9.24 6.14
C CYS A 589 19.68 -8.61 7.38
N ARG A 590 19.78 -9.29 8.53
CA ARG A 590 19.44 -8.68 9.83
C ARG A 590 20.41 -7.53 10.13
N VAL A 591 19.89 -6.37 10.53
CA VAL A 591 20.74 -5.29 11.04
C VAL A 591 20.99 -5.50 12.53
N ARG A 592 22.22 -5.22 12.98
CA ARG A 592 22.50 -5.16 14.42
C ARG A 592 21.80 -3.92 14.98
N LYS A 593 20.93 -4.10 15.98
CA LYS A 593 20.57 -2.98 16.84
C LYS A 593 21.84 -2.46 17.50
N PRO A 594 22.06 -1.13 17.55
CA PRO A 594 23.08 -0.56 18.42
C PRO A 594 22.91 -1.15 19.82
N SER A 595 24.02 -1.49 20.47
CA SER A 595 23.94 -1.89 21.86
C SER A 595 23.49 -0.67 22.68
N ILE A 596 22.82 -0.87 23.82
CA ILE A 596 22.36 0.26 24.67
C ILE A 596 23.55 1.13 25.16
N SER A 597 24.78 0.62 25.10
CA SER A 597 26.02 1.39 25.29
C SER A 597 26.33 2.40 24.17
N ASP A 598 25.88 2.20 22.93
CA ASP A 598 26.25 3.03 21.78
C ASP A 598 25.41 4.31 21.64
N GLU A 599 24.18 4.33 22.15
CA GLU A 599 23.34 5.55 22.15
C GLU A 599 23.94 6.70 22.98
N SER A 600 24.84 6.38 23.93
CA SER A 600 25.58 7.36 24.72
C SER A 600 26.59 8.21 23.92
N ARG A 601 26.80 7.93 22.62
CA ARG A 601 27.74 8.63 21.74
C ARG A 601 27.09 9.47 20.63
N LEU A 602 25.76 9.57 20.60
CA LEU A 602 25.03 10.39 19.62
C LEU A 602 24.16 11.46 20.32
N GLN A 603 24.79 12.20 21.23
CA GLN A 603 24.34 13.53 21.64
C GLN A 603 25.52 14.51 21.59
N LEU A 604 25.62 15.24 20.47
CA LEU A 604 26.25 16.56 20.32
C LEU A 604 25.69 17.21 19.05
#